data_AF-A0A9J6D350-F1
#
_entry.id   AF-A0A9J6D350-F1
#
_cell.length_a   1.000
_cell.length_b   1.000
_cell.length_c   1.000
_cell.angle_alpha   90.00
_cell.angle_beta   90.00
_cell.angle_gamma   90.00
#
_symmetry.space_group_name_H-M   'P 1'
#
loop_
_entity.id
_entity.type
_entity.pdbx_description
1 polymer ?
#
loop_
_entity_poly.entity_id
_entity_poly.type
_entity_poly.pdbx_seq_one_letter_code
_entity_poly.pdbx_strand_id
1 'polypeptide(L)'
;MTLKTATRSPCNIVSPELITAAKTDFIVNDSVKADVQKAQRNYEENTGNLQLAAMVHSSLSRELIKQSKLSPDSVMPLSFQLAYFLAHGGTAATYESCSTSAFKHGRTETVRPATMATKHCVNALSSNKDLKHARPLLEECSRVHNQLTKEAAMGQGFDRHLFALRVLAEEKGRAMPAIYRDKCFEKANHFVLSTSTLHGVAFSGRGFAPVVPDGYGIGYGMVDDKLGALVSAYSPHRDARNFSACMAEALDRICIAMKCT
;
A
#
# COMPACT_ATOMS: atom_id res chain seq x y z
N MET A 1 -64.70 30.54 -3.22
CA MET A 1 -63.97 29.26 -3.38
C MET A 1 -63.02 29.12 -2.20
N THR A 2 -63.49 28.44 -1.14
CA THR A 2 -62.78 28.36 0.14
C THR A 2 -62.19 26.96 0.24
N LEU A 3 -60.87 26.86 0.13
CA LEU A 3 -60.11 25.62 0.31
C LEU A 3 -60.28 25.13 1.76
N LYS A 4 -60.89 23.96 1.93
CA LYS A 4 -60.90 23.25 3.23
C LYS A 4 -59.50 22.72 3.49
N THR A 5 -58.84 23.24 4.52
CA THR A 5 -57.63 22.67 5.09
C THR A 5 -57.98 21.37 5.82
N ALA A 6 -57.51 20.24 5.30
CA ALA A 6 -57.59 18.96 5.99
C ALA A 6 -56.59 18.97 7.16
N THR A 7 -57.09 18.94 8.39
CA THR A 7 -56.29 18.68 9.59
C THR A 7 -55.80 17.23 9.54
N ARG A 8 -54.51 17.03 9.27
CA ARG A 8 -53.86 15.73 9.45
C ARG A 8 -53.85 15.41 10.94
N SER A 9 -54.44 14.27 11.31
CA SER A 9 -54.29 13.68 12.63
C SER A 9 -52.81 13.48 12.96
N PRO A 10 -52.38 13.70 14.22
CA PRO A 10 -51.00 13.46 14.62
C PRO A 10 -50.67 11.99 14.35
N CYS A 11 -49.61 11.76 13.58
CA CYS A 11 -49.07 10.42 13.41
C CYS A 11 -48.60 9.96 14.79
N ASN A 12 -49.29 8.97 15.37
CA ASN A 12 -48.80 8.26 16.55
C ASN A 12 -47.50 7.55 16.14
N ILE A 13 -46.38 8.24 16.30
CA ILE A 13 -45.07 7.61 16.28
C ILE A 13 -45.05 6.76 17.55
N VAL A 14 -45.44 5.49 17.42
CA VAL A 14 -45.17 4.47 18.43
C VAL A 14 -43.66 4.49 18.59
N SER A 15 -43.16 4.92 19.76
CA SER A 15 -41.75 4.75 20.11
C SER A 15 -41.40 3.29 19.86
N PRO A 16 -40.45 2.97 18.96
CA PRO A 16 -40.11 1.58 18.74
C PRO A 16 -39.65 0.99 20.07
N GLU A 17 -40.32 -0.05 20.55
CA GLU A 17 -39.84 -0.82 21.69
C GLU A 17 -38.41 -1.21 21.38
N LEU A 18 -37.48 -0.72 22.19
CA LEU A 18 -36.07 -1.05 22.06
C LEU A 18 -35.92 -2.55 22.28
N ILE A 19 -35.67 -3.29 21.20
CA ILE A 19 -35.36 -4.72 21.28
C ILE A 19 -33.99 -4.85 21.95
N THR A 20 -33.94 -5.51 23.10
CA THR A 20 -32.67 -5.83 23.77
C THR A 20 -31.89 -6.84 22.94
N ALA A 21 -30.62 -6.56 22.65
CA ALA A 21 -29.73 -7.50 21.97
C ALA A 21 -29.58 -8.78 22.80
N ALA A 22 -29.88 -9.94 22.20
CA ALA A 22 -29.71 -11.23 22.85
C ALA A 22 -28.25 -11.68 22.81
N LYS A 23 -27.72 -12.11 23.96
CA LYS A 23 -26.40 -12.74 24.04
C LYS A 23 -26.43 -14.09 23.31
N THR A 24 -25.44 -14.34 22.46
CA THR A 24 -25.24 -15.66 21.84
C THR A 24 -24.41 -16.54 22.75
N ASP A 25 -24.97 -17.67 23.17
CA ASP A 25 -24.25 -18.69 23.95
C ASP A 25 -23.67 -19.77 23.03
N PHE A 26 -22.39 -20.06 23.22
CA PHE A 26 -21.68 -21.12 22.50
C PHE A 26 -21.54 -22.36 23.38
N ILE A 27 -21.82 -23.54 22.81
CA ILE A 27 -21.56 -24.82 23.49
C ILE A 27 -20.08 -25.16 23.32
N VAL A 28 -19.31 -25.08 24.41
CA VAL A 28 -17.86 -25.27 24.41
C VAL A 28 -17.51 -26.61 25.05
N ASN A 29 -17.23 -27.61 24.22
CA ASN A 29 -16.68 -28.91 24.64
C ASN A 29 -15.13 -28.89 24.67
N ASP A 30 -14.52 -29.98 25.10
CA ASP A 30 -13.06 -30.03 25.25
C ASP A 30 -12.29 -29.95 23.92
N SER A 31 -12.88 -30.44 22.82
CA SER A 31 -12.31 -30.25 21.47
C SER A 31 -12.27 -28.77 21.09
N VAL A 32 -13.38 -28.05 21.29
CA VAL A 32 -13.45 -26.61 21.01
C VAL A 32 -12.46 -25.83 21.88
N LYS A 33 -12.29 -26.21 23.16
CA LYS A 33 -11.28 -25.59 24.03
C LYS A 33 -9.86 -25.81 23.48
N ALA A 34 -9.54 -27.02 23.03
CA ALA A 34 -8.23 -27.33 22.45
C ALA A 34 -7.97 -26.53 21.17
N ASP A 35 -8.99 -26.38 20.31
CA ASP A 35 -8.90 -25.58 19.08
C ASP A 35 -8.70 -24.09 19.39
N VAL A 36 -9.40 -23.55 20.40
CA VAL A 36 -9.21 -22.16 20.85
C VAL A 36 -7.79 -21.95 21.37
N GLN A 37 -7.27 -22.87 22.18
CA GLN A 37 -5.89 -22.77 22.68
C GLN A 37 -4.86 -22.86 21.54
N LYS A 38 -5.11 -23.71 20.54
CA LYS A 38 -4.26 -23.78 19.34
C LYS A 38 -4.33 -22.47 18.55
N ALA A 39 -5.51 -21.90 18.37
CA ALA A 39 -5.68 -20.62 17.69
C ALA A 39 -4.97 -19.47 18.42
N GLN A 40 -4.99 -19.46 19.76
CA GLN A 40 -4.25 -18.49 20.58
C GLN A 40 -2.75 -18.61 20.39
N ARG A 41 -2.17 -19.82 20.48
CA ARG A 41 -0.75 -20.04 20.20
C ARG A 41 -0.36 -19.60 18.80
N ASN A 42 -1.14 -19.98 17.79
CA ASN A 42 -0.91 -19.54 16.41
C ASN A 42 -0.98 -18.02 16.27
N TYR A 43 -1.88 -17.34 16.98
CA TYR A 43 -1.96 -15.88 16.97
C TYR A 43 -0.69 -15.26 17.58
N GLU A 44 -0.25 -15.74 18.74
CA GLU A 44 0.97 -15.26 19.41
C GLU A 44 2.22 -15.49 18.55
N GLU A 45 2.38 -16.68 17.97
CA GLU A 45 3.50 -17.00 17.07
C GLU A 45 3.52 -16.10 15.84
N ASN A 46 2.36 -15.82 15.23
CA ASN A 46 2.27 -15.04 13.99
C ASN A 46 2.35 -13.52 14.21
N THR A 47 2.02 -13.02 15.41
CA THR A 47 1.94 -11.58 15.70
C THR A 47 3.00 -11.09 16.66
N GLY A 48 3.62 -11.96 17.47
CA GLY A 48 4.56 -11.58 18.53
C GLY A 48 5.80 -10.84 18.03
N ASN A 49 6.19 -11.08 16.77
CA ASN A 49 7.33 -10.41 16.13
C ASN A 49 6.94 -9.27 15.17
N LEU A 50 5.65 -8.94 15.04
CA LEU A 50 5.18 -7.88 14.17
C LEU A 50 5.48 -6.51 14.79
N GLN A 51 6.26 -5.70 14.09
CA GLN A 51 6.54 -4.32 14.43
C GLN A 51 5.70 -3.38 13.57
N LEU A 52 5.26 -2.27 14.17
CA LEU A 52 4.57 -1.18 13.48
C LEU A 52 5.27 0.14 13.79
N ALA A 53 5.45 0.98 12.77
CA ALA A 53 6.00 2.32 12.91
C ALA A 53 5.25 3.29 11.99
N ALA A 54 4.82 4.41 12.54
CA ALA A 54 4.23 5.50 11.77
C ALA A 54 5.28 6.53 11.38
N MET A 55 5.13 7.12 10.19
CA MET A 55 5.92 8.24 9.71
C MET A 55 4.96 9.28 9.15
N VAL A 56 5.12 10.54 9.58
CA VAL A 56 4.40 11.69 9.04
C VAL A 56 5.42 12.76 8.68
N HIS A 57 5.37 13.22 7.44
CA HIS A 57 6.28 14.22 6.91
C HIS A 57 5.52 15.52 6.62
N SER A 58 5.85 16.57 7.36
CA SER A 58 5.13 17.84 7.34
C SER A 58 5.64 18.83 6.28
N SER A 59 6.85 18.66 5.77
CA SER A 59 7.46 19.64 4.84
C SER A 59 7.03 19.46 3.37
N LEU A 60 6.26 18.42 3.06
CA LEU A 60 5.75 18.13 1.71
C LEU A 60 4.24 18.10 1.71
N SER A 61 3.63 19.18 1.20
CA SER A 61 2.19 19.24 0.95
C SER A 61 1.85 18.85 -0.48
N ARG A 62 0.57 18.54 -0.72
CA ARG A 62 0.03 18.27 -2.06
C ARG A 62 0.28 19.44 -3.01
N GLU A 63 0.11 20.66 -2.52
CA GLU A 63 0.26 21.91 -3.27
C GLU A 63 1.72 22.08 -3.70
N LEU A 64 2.67 21.88 -2.79
CA LEU A 64 4.10 22.00 -3.10
C LEU A 64 4.53 20.98 -4.17
N ILE A 65 4.08 19.73 -4.07
CA ILE A 65 4.39 18.68 -5.04
C ILE A 65 3.81 19.04 -6.42
N LYS A 66 2.56 19.51 -6.46
CA LYS A 66 1.89 19.93 -7.70
C LYS A 66 2.52 21.16 -8.33
N GLN A 67 2.89 22.17 -7.54
CA GLN A 67 3.61 23.36 -8.01
C GLN A 67 4.97 22.98 -8.61
N SER A 68 5.58 21.94 -8.04
CA SER A 68 6.79 21.32 -8.55
C SER A 68 6.54 20.42 -9.77
N LYS A 69 5.35 20.42 -10.39
CA LYS A 69 4.99 19.60 -11.57
C LYS A 69 5.20 18.09 -11.39
N LEU A 70 5.16 17.60 -10.16
CA LEU A 70 5.27 16.17 -9.84
C LEU A 70 3.91 15.62 -9.38
N SER A 71 3.75 14.30 -9.49
CA SER A 71 2.58 13.60 -8.96
C SER A 71 2.82 13.20 -7.50
N PRO A 72 1.93 13.54 -6.55
CA PRO A 72 2.02 13.04 -5.17
C PRO A 72 2.13 11.52 -5.07
N ASP A 73 1.38 10.82 -5.93
CA ASP A 73 1.36 9.36 -6.00
C ASP A 73 2.66 8.79 -6.56
N SER A 74 3.55 9.61 -7.14
CA SER A 74 4.89 9.19 -7.57
C SER A 74 5.99 9.47 -6.54
N VAL A 75 5.78 10.45 -5.65
CA VAL A 75 6.77 10.84 -4.63
C VAL A 75 6.87 9.78 -3.54
N MET A 76 5.74 9.24 -3.08
CA MET A 76 5.72 8.22 -2.03
C MET A 76 6.38 6.90 -2.48
N PRO A 77 6.05 6.32 -3.64
CA PRO A 77 6.78 5.14 -4.12
C PRO A 77 8.27 5.37 -4.29
N LEU A 78 8.71 6.54 -4.79
CA LEU A 78 10.12 6.88 -4.86
C LEU A 78 10.78 6.96 -3.48
N SER A 79 10.11 7.56 -2.50
CA SER A 79 10.65 7.64 -1.13
C SER A 79 10.84 6.26 -0.52
N PHE A 80 9.95 5.30 -0.81
CA PHE A 80 10.12 3.91 -0.36
C PHE A 80 11.34 3.23 -1.01
N GLN A 81 11.58 3.48 -2.31
CA GLN A 81 12.77 2.95 -2.99
C GLN A 81 14.06 3.52 -2.39
N LEU A 82 14.09 4.83 -2.12
CA LEU A 82 15.25 5.47 -1.49
C LEU A 82 15.43 5.02 -0.04
N ALA A 83 14.35 4.92 0.73
CA ALA A 83 14.38 4.41 2.11
C ALA A 83 14.96 3.00 2.19
N TYR A 84 14.54 2.12 1.26
CA TYR A 84 15.07 0.77 1.17
C TYR A 84 16.57 0.78 0.84
N PHE A 85 17.00 1.61 -0.10
CA PHE A 85 18.41 1.76 -0.43
C PHE A 85 19.23 2.29 0.76
N LEU A 86 18.72 3.26 1.52
CA LEU A 86 19.41 3.80 2.70
C LEU A 86 19.52 2.75 3.81
N ALA A 87 18.48 1.95 4.03
CA ALA A 87 18.46 0.94 5.09
C ALA A 87 19.25 -0.34 4.76
N HIS A 88 19.21 -0.79 3.49
CA HIS A 88 19.66 -2.13 3.09
C HIS A 88 20.58 -2.14 1.86
N GLY A 89 20.67 -1.02 1.15
CA GLY A 89 21.27 -0.96 -0.19
C GLY A 89 20.39 -1.62 -1.27
N GLY A 90 20.79 -1.44 -2.53
CA GLY A 90 20.18 -2.14 -3.66
C GLY A 90 18.73 -1.73 -3.97
N THR A 91 17.99 -2.63 -4.60
CA THR A 91 16.60 -2.41 -5.04
C THR A 91 15.80 -3.68 -4.79
N ALA A 92 14.60 -3.53 -4.23
CA ALA A 92 13.72 -4.63 -3.88
C ALA A 92 12.54 -4.77 -4.86
N ALA A 93 12.02 -5.98 -5.02
CA ALA A 93 10.76 -6.20 -5.71
C ALA A 93 9.64 -5.46 -4.95
N THR A 94 8.94 -4.60 -5.67
CA THR A 94 7.96 -3.68 -5.08
C THR A 94 6.60 -3.88 -5.75
N TYR A 95 5.59 -4.11 -4.92
CA TYR A 95 4.19 -4.20 -5.29
C TYR A 95 3.47 -2.92 -4.88
N GLU A 96 2.65 -2.40 -5.80
CA GLU A 96 1.67 -1.38 -5.47
C GLU A 96 0.30 -1.76 -6.05
N SER A 97 -0.74 -1.70 -5.21
CA SER A 97 -2.10 -2.03 -5.62
C SER A 97 -2.72 -0.94 -6.49
N CYS A 98 -3.21 -1.31 -7.68
CA CYS A 98 -4.01 -0.45 -8.54
C CYS A 98 -5.40 -1.05 -8.79
N SER A 99 -6.46 -0.26 -8.67
CA SER A 99 -7.83 -0.73 -8.89
C SER A 99 -8.12 -0.94 -10.38
N THR A 100 -8.77 -2.05 -10.72
CA THR A 100 -9.36 -2.29 -12.05
C THR A 100 -10.89 -2.23 -12.02
N SER A 101 -11.47 -1.59 -11.00
CA SER A 101 -12.93 -1.50 -10.77
C SER A 101 -13.72 -0.81 -11.89
N ALA A 102 -13.05 -0.19 -12.86
CA ALA A 102 -13.68 0.34 -14.08
C ALA A 102 -14.22 -0.78 -14.99
N PHE A 103 -13.73 -2.02 -14.85
CA PHE A 103 -14.19 -3.18 -15.62
C PHE A 103 -15.24 -3.98 -14.83
N LYS A 104 -16.09 -4.73 -15.55
CA LYS A 104 -17.04 -5.66 -14.95
C LYS A 104 -16.29 -6.71 -14.12
N HIS A 105 -16.65 -6.83 -12.85
CA HIS A 105 -15.95 -7.69 -11.86
C HIS A 105 -14.46 -7.34 -11.68
N GLY A 106 -14.09 -6.09 -11.96
CA GLY A 106 -12.76 -5.56 -11.73
C GLY A 106 -12.26 -5.82 -10.31
N ARG A 107 -10.97 -6.13 -10.20
CA ARG A 107 -10.27 -6.42 -8.95
C ARG A 107 -9.12 -5.43 -8.81
N THR A 108 -7.88 -5.92 -8.88
CA THR A 108 -6.67 -5.11 -8.85
C THR A 108 -5.68 -5.58 -9.90
N GLU A 109 -4.82 -4.68 -10.35
CA GLU A 109 -3.56 -4.94 -11.05
C GLU A 109 -2.38 -4.44 -10.18
N THR A 110 -1.17 -4.92 -10.46
CA THR A 110 0.08 -4.48 -9.83
C THR A 110 0.68 -3.32 -10.63
N VAL A 111 0.93 -2.19 -9.97
CA VAL A 111 1.94 -1.23 -10.41
C VAL A 111 3.28 -1.68 -9.84
N ARG A 112 4.35 -1.57 -10.63
CA ARG A 112 5.72 -1.98 -10.27
C ARG A 112 6.61 -0.72 -10.12
N PRO A 113 6.69 -0.07 -8.94
CA PRO A 113 7.39 1.22 -8.80
C PRO A 113 8.92 1.14 -8.84
N ALA A 114 9.48 -0.06 -8.62
CA ALA A 114 10.90 -0.33 -8.81
C ALA A 114 11.22 -0.36 -10.31
N THR A 115 11.64 0.77 -10.86
CA THR A 115 11.90 1.00 -12.29
C THR A 115 13.33 1.49 -12.49
N MET A 116 13.80 1.52 -13.74
CA MET A 116 15.09 2.13 -14.04
C MET A 116 15.12 3.63 -13.70
N ALA A 117 13.99 4.34 -13.90
CA ALA A 117 13.86 5.74 -13.50
C ALA A 117 14.06 5.93 -11.99
N THR A 118 13.34 5.16 -11.16
CA THR A 118 13.49 5.23 -9.70
C THR A 118 14.88 4.78 -9.25
N LYS A 119 15.47 3.76 -9.87
CA LYS A 119 16.86 3.35 -9.57
C LYS A 119 17.87 4.46 -9.86
N HIS A 120 17.78 5.15 -11.01
CA HIS A 120 18.67 6.26 -11.34
C HIS A 120 18.48 7.43 -10.38
N CYS A 121 17.23 7.77 -10.05
CA CYS A 121 16.93 8.83 -9.10
C CYS A 121 17.43 8.51 -7.69
N VAL A 122 17.22 7.28 -7.20
CA VAL A 122 17.75 6.80 -5.91
C VAL A 122 19.27 6.93 -5.87
N ASN A 123 19.97 6.51 -6.93
CA ASN A 123 21.43 6.66 -6.99
C ASN A 123 21.85 8.14 -6.87
N ALA A 124 21.17 9.05 -7.57
CA ALA A 124 21.47 10.48 -7.48
C ALA A 124 21.19 11.05 -6.08
N LEU A 125 20.03 10.72 -5.49
CA LEU A 125 19.60 11.20 -4.16
C LEU A 125 20.40 10.59 -3.01
N SER A 126 20.94 9.38 -3.19
CA SER A 126 21.80 8.72 -2.21
C SER A 126 23.20 9.33 -2.12
N SER A 127 23.64 10.06 -3.16
CA SER A 127 24.93 10.74 -3.14
C SER A 127 24.88 11.94 -2.18
N ASN A 128 25.86 12.07 -1.27
CA ASN A 128 25.99 13.22 -0.36
C ASN A 128 26.49 14.50 -1.10
N LYS A 129 26.23 14.61 -2.40
CA LYS A 129 26.64 15.72 -3.27
C LYS A 129 25.46 16.66 -3.54
N ASP A 130 25.69 17.66 -4.37
CA ASP A 130 24.66 18.60 -4.83
C ASP A 130 23.45 17.86 -5.43
N LEU A 131 22.30 17.97 -4.76
CA LEU A 131 21.05 17.31 -5.14
C LEU A 131 20.34 17.98 -6.32
N LYS A 132 20.84 19.12 -6.83
CA LYS A 132 20.25 19.81 -7.99
C LYS A 132 20.09 18.91 -9.22
N HIS A 133 21.06 18.03 -9.46
CA HIS A 133 21.02 17.12 -10.60
C HIS A 133 19.92 16.04 -10.52
N ALA A 134 19.31 15.83 -9.33
CA ALA A 134 18.23 14.89 -9.17
C ALA A 134 16.88 15.40 -9.68
N ARG A 135 16.72 16.73 -9.87
CA ARG A 135 15.48 17.36 -10.33
C ARG A 135 14.88 16.74 -11.61
N PRO A 136 15.61 16.63 -12.74
CA PRO A 136 15.08 15.98 -13.94
C PRO A 136 14.77 14.49 -13.74
N LEU A 137 15.49 13.81 -12.83
CA LEU A 137 15.23 12.41 -12.49
C LEU A 137 13.91 12.25 -11.72
N LEU A 138 13.55 13.21 -10.85
CA LEU A 138 12.25 13.23 -10.17
C LEU A 138 11.10 13.34 -11.18
N GLU A 139 11.25 14.19 -12.20
CA GLU A 139 10.24 14.36 -13.26
C GLU A 139 10.06 13.07 -14.06
N GLU A 140 11.17 12.40 -14.39
CA GLU A 140 11.14 11.11 -15.07
C GLU A 140 10.50 10.01 -14.22
N CYS A 141 10.79 9.95 -12.91
CA CYS A 141 10.11 9.04 -11.99
C CYS A 141 8.60 9.28 -11.98
N SER A 142 8.18 10.55 -11.90
CA SER A 142 6.76 10.94 -11.93
C SER A 142 6.11 10.51 -13.25
N ARG A 143 6.75 10.77 -14.38
CA ARG A 143 6.24 10.40 -15.71
C ARG A 143 6.06 8.89 -15.86
N VAL A 144 7.09 8.11 -15.52
CA VAL A 144 7.05 6.64 -15.63
C VAL A 144 6.01 6.05 -14.69
N HIS A 145 5.98 6.49 -13.43
CA HIS A 145 5.00 5.99 -12.46
C HIS A 145 3.56 6.29 -12.91
N ASN A 146 3.28 7.51 -13.37
CA ASN A 146 1.95 7.87 -13.88
C ASN A 146 1.55 7.03 -15.10
N GLN A 147 2.49 6.69 -15.97
CA GLN A 147 2.23 5.82 -17.12
C GLN A 147 1.84 4.41 -16.66
N LEU A 148 2.63 3.81 -15.78
CA LEU A 148 2.37 2.47 -15.23
C LEU A 148 1.03 2.41 -14.47
N THR A 149 0.70 3.45 -13.71
CA THR A 149 -0.58 3.52 -12.99
C THR A 149 -1.77 3.60 -13.94
N LYS A 150 -1.66 4.36 -15.05
CA LYS A 150 -2.70 4.38 -16.09
C LYS A 150 -2.85 3.03 -16.78
N GLU A 151 -1.74 2.40 -17.15
CA GLU A 151 -1.74 1.07 -17.77
C GLU A 151 -2.38 0.03 -16.84
N ALA A 152 -1.96 -0.02 -15.58
CA ALA A 152 -2.50 -0.94 -14.58
C ALA A 152 -4.01 -0.72 -14.34
N ALA A 153 -4.46 0.54 -14.22
CA ALA A 153 -5.88 0.86 -14.07
C ALA A 153 -6.72 0.41 -15.27
N MET A 154 -6.12 0.39 -16.47
CA MET A 154 -6.71 -0.11 -17.71
C MET A 154 -6.47 -1.62 -17.94
N GLY A 155 -5.98 -2.35 -16.94
CA GLY A 155 -5.73 -3.79 -17.03
C GLY A 155 -4.59 -4.17 -17.98
N GLN A 156 -3.69 -3.24 -18.28
CA GLN A 156 -2.52 -3.42 -19.14
C GLN A 156 -1.23 -3.69 -18.35
N GLY A 157 -1.33 -3.95 -17.05
CA GLY A 157 -0.23 -4.54 -16.29
C GLY A 157 0.02 -6.00 -16.70
N PHE A 158 1.19 -6.53 -16.34
CA PHE A 158 1.56 -7.89 -16.74
C PHE A 158 1.29 -8.92 -15.64
N ASP A 159 1.22 -8.51 -14.38
CA ASP A 159 1.17 -9.40 -13.22
C ASP A 159 -0.07 -10.31 -13.24
N ARG A 160 -1.28 -9.75 -13.42
CA ARG A 160 -2.50 -10.57 -13.46
C ARG A 160 -2.57 -11.46 -14.69
N HIS A 161 -2.04 -11.00 -15.83
CA HIS A 161 -1.99 -11.80 -17.05
C HIS A 161 -1.11 -13.04 -16.86
N LEU A 162 0.13 -12.87 -16.35
CA LEU A 162 1.03 -14.00 -16.09
C LEU A 162 0.46 -14.94 -15.01
N PHE A 163 -0.21 -14.41 -13.99
CA PHE A 163 -0.92 -15.21 -13.00
C PHE A 163 -2.04 -16.06 -13.62
N ALA A 164 -2.91 -15.46 -14.45
CA ALA A 164 -4.01 -16.18 -15.09
C ALA A 164 -3.51 -17.30 -16.01
N LEU A 165 -2.44 -17.07 -16.77
CA LEU A 165 -1.81 -18.09 -17.60
C LEU A 165 -1.24 -19.25 -16.79
N ARG A 166 -0.68 -18.98 -15.60
CA ARG A 166 -0.20 -20.01 -14.68
C ARG A 166 -1.34 -20.87 -14.17
N VAL A 167 -2.40 -20.25 -13.66
CA VAL A 167 -3.59 -20.95 -13.15
C VAL A 167 -4.21 -21.81 -14.26
N LEU A 168 -4.33 -21.27 -15.47
CA LEU A 168 -4.86 -22.02 -16.61
C LEU A 168 -4.01 -23.25 -16.96
N ALA A 169 -2.67 -23.15 -16.89
CA ALA A 169 -1.79 -24.30 -17.11
C ALA A 169 -2.00 -25.38 -16.05
N GLU A 170 -2.13 -24.99 -14.77
CA GLU A 170 -2.41 -25.88 -13.63
C GLU A 170 -3.77 -26.58 -13.80
N GLU A 171 -4.84 -25.83 -14.06
CA GLU A 171 -6.19 -26.35 -14.25
C GLU A 171 -6.30 -27.32 -15.43
N LYS A 172 -5.51 -27.10 -16.49
CA LYS A 172 -5.46 -27.99 -17.66
C LYS A 172 -4.51 -29.17 -17.49
N GLY A 173 -3.87 -29.33 -16.32
CA GLY A 173 -2.89 -30.39 -16.07
C GLY A 173 -1.69 -30.34 -17.02
N ARG A 174 -1.37 -29.16 -17.56
CA ARG A 174 -0.24 -28.99 -18.47
C ARG A 174 1.07 -28.91 -17.69
N ALA A 175 2.16 -29.28 -18.34
CA ALA A 175 3.49 -29.00 -17.81
C ALA A 175 3.66 -27.48 -17.63
N MET A 176 4.06 -27.06 -16.42
CA MET A 176 4.28 -25.66 -16.10
C MET A 176 5.35 -25.03 -17.02
N PRO A 177 5.05 -23.93 -17.73
CA PRO A 177 6.03 -23.26 -18.59
C PRO A 177 7.29 -22.81 -17.84
N ALA A 178 8.43 -22.81 -18.54
CA ALA A 178 9.75 -22.57 -17.95
C ALA A 178 9.88 -21.22 -17.22
N ILE A 179 9.19 -20.18 -17.71
CA ILE A 179 9.19 -18.83 -17.09
C ILE A 179 8.77 -18.88 -15.61
N TYR A 180 7.85 -19.75 -15.21
CA TYR A 180 7.36 -19.84 -13.83
C TYR A 180 8.32 -20.59 -12.90
N ARG A 181 9.33 -21.25 -13.46
CA ARG A 181 10.42 -21.90 -12.72
C ARG A 181 11.70 -21.06 -12.72
N ASP A 182 11.69 -19.93 -13.41
CA ASP A 182 12.80 -19.01 -13.45
C ASP A 182 12.95 -18.31 -12.09
N LYS A 183 14.17 -18.31 -11.54
CA LYS A 183 14.51 -17.62 -10.29
C LYS A 183 14.25 -16.11 -10.39
N CYS A 184 14.35 -15.52 -11.58
CA CYS A 184 14.00 -14.13 -11.80
C CYS A 184 12.50 -13.89 -11.63
N PHE A 185 11.65 -14.82 -12.09
CA PHE A 185 10.20 -14.73 -11.88
C PHE A 185 9.84 -14.91 -10.40
N GLU A 186 10.46 -15.88 -9.72
CA GLU A 186 10.29 -16.06 -8.27
C GLU A 186 10.68 -14.78 -7.50
N LYS A 187 11.89 -14.26 -7.74
CA LYS A 187 12.38 -13.03 -7.10
C LYS A 187 11.51 -11.82 -7.41
N ALA A 188 10.98 -11.71 -8.64
CA ALA A 188 10.07 -10.63 -9.00
C ALA A 188 8.74 -10.71 -8.22
N ASN A 189 8.27 -11.90 -7.86
CA ASN A 189 7.02 -12.08 -7.12
C ASN A 189 7.21 -12.17 -5.59
N HIS A 190 8.46 -12.14 -5.11
CA HIS A 190 8.80 -12.00 -3.70
C HIS A 190 8.79 -10.53 -3.29
N PHE A 191 7.59 -9.97 -3.06
CA PHE A 191 7.38 -8.53 -2.82
C PHE A 191 7.89 -8.06 -1.46
N VAL A 192 9.18 -7.76 -1.38
CA VAL A 192 9.84 -7.19 -0.19
C VAL A 192 9.21 -5.86 0.21
N LEU A 193 8.81 -5.02 -0.75
CA LEU A 193 8.06 -3.80 -0.48
C LEU A 193 6.63 -3.96 -1.01
N SER A 194 5.67 -4.22 -0.11
CA SER A 194 4.26 -4.27 -0.47
C SER A 194 3.58 -2.98 -0.04
N THR A 195 2.98 -2.25 -0.98
CA THR A 195 2.42 -0.93 -0.71
C THR A 195 0.95 -0.82 -1.13
N SER A 196 0.20 0.02 -0.41
CA SER A 196 -1.15 0.40 -0.80
C SER A 196 -1.41 1.83 -0.38
N THR A 197 -1.82 2.65 -1.34
CA THR A 197 -2.36 3.98 -1.05
C THR A 197 -3.80 3.90 -0.57
N LEU A 198 -4.23 4.86 0.26
CA LEU A 198 -5.62 5.13 0.55
C LEU A 198 -5.82 6.65 0.72
N HIS A 199 -6.85 7.18 0.09
CA HIS A 199 -7.24 8.58 0.16
C HIS A 199 -8.66 8.70 0.71
N GLY A 200 -8.87 9.61 1.65
CA GLY A 200 -10.21 9.90 2.17
C GLY A 200 -10.17 10.90 3.33
N VAL A 201 -11.19 11.74 3.43
CA VAL A 201 -11.32 12.75 4.49
C VAL A 201 -11.59 12.15 5.88
N ALA A 202 -12.08 10.92 5.93
CA ALA A 202 -12.43 10.22 7.17
C ALA A 202 -11.31 9.29 7.65
N PHE A 203 -10.09 9.46 7.14
CA PHE A 203 -9.04 8.46 7.27
C PHE A 203 -7.78 9.02 7.95
N SER A 204 -7.34 8.34 9.00
CA SER A 204 -6.17 8.74 9.80
C SER A 204 -4.94 7.84 9.57
N GLY A 205 -5.07 6.72 8.85
CA GLY A 205 -3.98 5.78 8.58
C GLY A 205 -4.46 4.33 8.34
N ARG A 206 -3.68 3.54 7.61
CA ARG A 206 -3.91 2.12 7.33
C ARG A 206 -2.57 1.42 7.37
N GLY A 207 -2.58 0.20 7.87
CA GLY A 207 -1.45 -0.71 7.79
C GLY A 207 -1.95 -2.11 7.48
N PHE A 208 -1.03 -2.93 7.05
CA PHE A 208 -1.20 -4.37 6.87
C PHE A 208 0.17 -5.00 7.13
N ALA A 209 0.21 -6.26 7.57
CA ALA A 209 1.46 -6.97 7.80
C ALA A 209 2.23 -7.20 6.47
N PRO A 210 3.55 -7.41 6.51
CA PRO A 210 4.31 -7.80 5.32
C PRO A 210 3.75 -9.05 4.65
N VAL A 211 3.85 -9.13 3.32
CA VAL A 211 3.41 -10.29 2.53
C VAL A 211 4.48 -11.37 2.41
N VAL A 212 5.71 -11.07 2.84
CA VAL A 212 6.85 -12.00 2.94
C VAL A 212 7.58 -11.77 4.27
N PRO A 213 8.19 -12.80 4.88
CA PRO A 213 8.82 -12.69 6.21
C PRO A 213 9.90 -11.61 6.31
N ASP A 214 10.65 -11.37 5.24
CA ASP A 214 11.73 -10.38 5.15
C ASP A 214 11.29 -9.10 4.40
N GLY A 215 10.00 -8.79 4.44
CA GLY A 215 9.41 -7.64 3.75
C GLY A 215 8.88 -6.55 4.67
N TYR A 216 8.27 -5.56 4.03
CA TYR A 216 7.57 -4.45 4.63
C TYR A 216 6.14 -4.37 4.09
N GLY A 217 5.17 -4.13 4.97
CA GLY A 217 3.83 -3.69 4.59
C GLY A 217 3.70 -2.19 4.79
N ILE A 218 3.40 -1.44 3.73
CA ILE A 218 3.40 0.02 3.75
C ILE A 218 2.02 0.52 3.31
N GLY A 219 1.20 0.91 4.28
CA GLY A 219 -0.02 1.66 4.00
C GLY A 219 0.29 3.15 4.04
N TYR A 220 -0.06 3.89 3.00
CA TYR A 220 0.33 5.29 2.88
C TYR A 220 -0.78 6.16 2.29
N GLY A 221 -0.65 7.47 2.46
CA GLY A 221 -1.61 8.44 1.93
C GLY A 221 -1.29 9.86 2.38
N MET A 222 -2.24 10.75 2.15
CA MET A 222 -2.22 12.11 2.71
C MET A 222 -3.24 12.23 3.83
N VAL A 223 -2.81 12.76 4.97
CA VAL A 223 -3.65 13.07 6.14
C VAL A 223 -3.38 14.52 6.51
N ASP A 224 -4.42 15.35 6.53
CA ASP A 224 -4.34 16.80 6.84
C ASP A 224 -3.21 17.53 6.08
N ASP A 225 -3.15 17.32 4.76
CA ASP A 225 -2.12 17.85 3.83
C ASP A 225 -0.67 17.44 4.12
N LYS A 226 -0.47 16.40 4.95
CA LYS A 226 0.83 15.81 5.24
C LYS A 226 0.94 14.43 4.60
N LEU A 227 2.12 14.09 4.11
CA LEU A 227 2.42 12.73 3.67
C LEU A 227 2.57 11.82 4.90
N GLY A 228 1.83 10.71 4.91
CA GLY A 228 1.84 9.75 6.00
C GLY A 228 1.99 8.31 5.52
N ALA A 229 2.66 7.50 6.33
CA ALA A 229 2.74 6.06 6.12
C ALA A 229 2.74 5.30 7.46
N LEU A 230 2.09 4.14 7.48
CA LEU A 230 2.24 3.14 8.52
C LEU A 230 3.00 1.95 7.93
N VAL A 231 4.17 1.69 8.50
CA VAL A 231 5.10 0.64 8.10
C VAL A 231 5.00 -0.52 9.06
N SER A 232 4.88 -1.72 8.53
CA SER A 232 4.97 -2.97 9.28
C SER A 232 6.17 -3.79 8.84
N ALA A 233 6.74 -4.57 9.76
CA ALA A 233 7.87 -5.45 9.52
C ALA A 233 7.86 -6.62 10.52
N TYR A 234 8.48 -7.75 10.17
CA TYR A 234 8.71 -8.84 11.12
C TYR A 234 10.15 -8.83 11.64
N SER A 235 10.29 -8.79 12.97
CA SER A 235 11.58 -8.99 13.65
C SER A 235 11.99 -10.46 13.60
N PRO A 236 13.29 -10.80 13.51
CA PRO A 236 14.45 -9.91 13.37
C PRO A 236 14.80 -9.59 11.90
N HIS A 237 14.00 -10.05 10.93
CA HIS A 237 14.34 -9.94 9.51
C HIS A 237 14.39 -8.50 9.00
N ARG A 238 13.49 -7.65 9.53
CA ARG A 238 13.36 -6.23 9.17
C ARG A 238 13.02 -5.39 10.40
N ASP A 239 13.37 -4.11 10.33
CA ASP A 239 13.07 -3.11 11.37
C ASP A 239 12.17 -2.02 10.80
N ALA A 240 10.92 -1.95 11.30
CA ALA A 240 9.94 -0.96 10.86
C ALA A 240 10.32 0.48 11.26
N ARG A 241 10.94 0.65 12.43
CA ARG A 241 11.34 1.97 12.95
C ARG A 241 12.51 2.54 12.16
N ASN A 242 13.54 1.71 11.91
CA ASN A 242 14.68 2.12 11.09
C ASN A 242 14.24 2.47 9.66
N PHE A 243 13.36 1.66 9.06
CA PHE A 243 12.84 1.94 7.71
C PHE A 243 12.03 3.24 7.68
N SER A 244 11.19 3.50 8.69
CA SER A 244 10.45 4.76 8.82
C SER A 244 11.37 5.97 8.97
N ALA A 245 12.49 5.86 9.69
CA ALA A 245 13.50 6.91 9.78
C ALA A 245 14.19 7.16 8.42
N CYS A 246 14.60 6.10 7.72
CA CYS A 246 15.16 6.20 6.37
C CYS A 246 14.17 6.81 5.37
N MET A 247 12.87 6.56 5.54
CA MET A 247 11.82 7.14 4.71
C MET A 247 11.59 8.62 4.98
N ALA A 248 11.69 9.07 6.24
CA ALA A 248 11.68 10.50 6.55
C ALA A 248 12.88 11.21 5.88
N GLU A 249 14.08 10.65 6.02
CA GLU A 249 15.28 11.18 5.35
C GLU A 249 15.14 11.18 3.81
N ALA A 250 14.56 10.13 3.24
CA ALA A 250 14.30 10.07 1.81
C ALA A 250 13.38 11.21 1.34
N LEU A 251 12.32 11.51 2.10
CA LEU A 251 11.41 12.61 1.80
C LEU A 251 12.08 13.98 1.96
N ASP A 252 12.96 14.16 2.95
CA ASP A 252 13.77 15.38 3.10
C ASP A 252 14.66 15.60 1.88
N ARG A 253 15.39 14.56 1.44
CA ARG A 253 16.25 14.62 0.25
C ARG A 253 15.45 14.94 -1.02
N ILE A 254 14.28 14.32 -1.20
CA ILE A 254 13.36 14.61 -2.30
C ILE A 254 12.87 16.06 -2.23
N CYS A 255 12.53 16.56 -1.03
CA CYS A 255 12.10 17.94 -0.80
C CYS A 255 13.18 18.96 -1.20
N ILE A 256 14.44 18.71 -0.83
CA ILE A 256 15.57 19.56 -1.22
C ILE A 256 15.73 19.54 -2.75
N ALA A 257 15.79 18.36 -3.37
CA ALA A 257 15.93 18.21 -4.81
C ALA A 257 14.77 18.85 -5.61
N MET A 258 13.55 18.86 -5.05
CA MET A 258 12.40 19.52 -5.69
C MET A 258 12.53 21.05 -5.72
N LYS A 259 13.13 21.65 -4.69
CA LYS A 259 13.30 23.10 -4.55
C LYS A 259 14.49 23.65 -5.34
N CYS A 260 15.36 22.77 -5.83
CA CYS A 260 16.46 23.13 -6.70
C CYS A 260 15.95 23.54 -8.09
N THR A 261 16.09 24.84 -8.42
CA THR A 261 15.88 25.42 -9.76
C THR A 261 17.15 25.40 -10.58
#